data_AF-A0A165ZTL5-F1
#
_entry.id   AF-A0A165ZTL5-F1
#
_cell.length_a   1.000
_cell.length_b   1.000
_cell.length_c   1.000
_cell.angle_alpha   90.00
_cell.angle_beta   90.00
_cell.angle_gamma   90.00
#
_symmetry.space_group_name_H-M   'P 1'
#
loop_
_entity.id
_entity.type
_entity.pdbx_description
1 polymer ?
#
loop_
_entity_poly.entity_id
_entity_poly.type
_entity_poly.pdbx_seq_one_letter_code
_entity_poly.pdbx_strand_id
1 'polypeptide(L)'
;MSAARNDFQTVIATLGELHALLDRLRGEFVHGIKTPADYERATDLLDALTDGRELSKTEAKILVELEEEILAYQRDSEQFRQSNAAFEATCTPVQLIKDLMETLGLTGSDFPEIGDKTAVSKVLNGDRPISHKMAYALAERFAMEPSAFLTATSAKVAAHIETVPLSVSASGHYALHEGSLTAYSVEEAGVGEYNVVTSKGHRKTAKEPDKG
;
A
#
# COMPACT_ATOMS: atom_id res chain seq x y z
N MET A 1 38.02 -40.76 -20.64
CA MET A 1 37.02 -40.04 -19.80
C MET A 1 37.41 -38.59 -19.46
N SER A 2 38.58 -38.09 -19.87
CA SER A 2 39.04 -36.71 -19.54
C SER A 2 38.50 -35.63 -20.48
N ALA A 3 38.45 -35.89 -21.80
CA ALA A 3 38.00 -34.92 -22.81
C ALA A 3 36.54 -34.46 -22.60
N ALA A 4 35.60 -35.40 -22.48
CA ALA A 4 34.20 -35.07 -22.24
C ALA A 4 33.96 -34.24 -20.97
N ARG A 5 34.75 -34.47 -19.90
CA ARG A 5 34.66 -33.68 -18.67
C ARG A 5 35.15 -32.24 -18.87
N ASN A 6 36.19 -32.04 -19.67
CA ASN A 6 36.65 -30.71 -20.05
C ASN A 6 35.62 -29.97 -20.89
N ASP A 7 34.97 -30.65 -21.84
CA ASP A 7 33.94 -30.06 -22.70
C ASP A 7 32.74 -29.55 -21.87
N PHE A 8 32.28 -30.33 -20.88
CA PHE A 8 31.23 -29.89 -19.96
C PHE A 8 31.63 -28.68 -19.11
N GLN A 9 32.88 -28.62 -18.63
CA GLN A 9 33.36 -27.46 -17.86
C GLN A 9 33.43 -26.20 -18.72
N THR A 10 33.83 -26.32 -19.99
CA THR A 10 33.81 -25.20 -20.94
C THR A 10 32.39 -24.71 -21.20
N VAL A 11 31.41 -25.60 -21.34
CA VAL A 11 29.99 -25.20 -21.49
C VAL A 11 29.48 -24.47 -20.25
N ILE A 12 29.80 -24.95 -19.04
CA ILE A 12 29.40 -24.27 -17.80
C ILE A 12 30.04 -22.88 -17.71
N ALA A 13 31.33 -22.75 -18.04
CA ALA A 13 32.03 -21.47 -18.01
C ALA A 13 31.44 -20.47 -19.00
N THR A 14 31.23 -20.88 -20.26
CA THR A 14 30.64 -20.02 -21.30
C THR A 14 29.19 -19.62 -20.99
N LEU A 15 28.41 -20.51 -20.37
CA LEU A 15 27.06 -20.16 -19.90
C LEU A 15 27.11 -19.13 -18.76
N GLY A 16 28.08 -19.25 -17.85
CA GLY A 16 28.32 -18.27 -16.80
C GLY A 16 28.70 -16.89 -17.34
N GLU A 17 29.58 -16.85 -18.35
CA GLU A 17 29.98 -15.61 -19.03
C GLU A 17 28.78 -14.95 -19.75
N LEU A 18 27.96 -15.74 -20.43
CA LEU A 18 26.74 -15.25 -21.08
C LEU A 18 25.77 -14.67 -20.05
N HIS A 19 25.58 -15.35 -18.91
CA HIS A 19 24.70 -14.85 -17.85
C HIS A 19 25.19 -13.51 -17.28
N ALA A 20 26.49 -13.38 -17.02
CA ALA A 20 27.08 -12.13 -16.54
C ALA A 20 26.94 -10.99 -17.56
N LEU A 21 27.06 -11.29 -18.85
CA LEU A 21 26.85 -10.31 -19.92
C LEU A 21 25.38 -9.88 -20.00
N LEU A 22 24.44 -10.82 -19.88
CA LEU A 22 23.01 -10.53 -19.84
C LEU A 22 22.62 -9.68 -18.62
N ASP A 23 23.19 -9.95 -17.45
CA ASP A 23 22.97 -9.14 -16.25
C ASP A 23 23.53 -7.72 -16.41
N ARG A 24 24.71 -7.58 -17.03
CA ARG A 24 25.27 -6.26 -17.34
C ARG A 24 24.41 -5.48 -18.33
N LEU A 25 23.94 -6.13 -19.40
CA LEU A 25 23.04 -5.50 -20.37
C LEU A 25 21.72 -5.13 -19.68
N ARG A 26 21.14 -6.00 -18.85
CA ARG A 26 19.96 -5.65 -18.05
C ARG A 26 20.22 -4.37 -17.26
N GLY A 27 21.37 -4.24 -16.62
CA GLY A 27 21.70 -3.04 -15.87
C GLY A 27 21.83 -1.76 -16.70
N GLU A 28 22.16 -1.86 -17.99
CA GLU A 28 22.23 -0.70 -18.88
C GLU A 28 20.85 -0.27 -19.42
N PHE A 29 19.94 -1.23 -19.59
CA PHE A 29 18.60 -0.95 -20.12
C PHE A 29 17.54 -0.69 -19.05
N VAL A 30 17.72 -1.25 -17.85
CA VAL A 30 16.77 -1.14 -16.75
C VAL A 30 17.22 -0.09 -15.74
N HIS A 31 18.51 -0.04 -15.39
CA HIS A 31 19.00 0.90 -14.38
C HIS A 31 19.50 2.20 -15.02
N GLY A 32 19.26 3.32 -14.34
CA GLY A 32 19.91 4.59 -14.69
C GLY A 32 19.21 5.36 -15.81
N ILE A 33 17.88 5.38 -15.80
CA ILE A 33 17.08 6.32 -16.59
C ILE A 33 17.43 7.74 -16.13
N LYS A 34 18.22 8.47 -16.92
CA LYS A 34 18.73 9.80 -16.56
C LYS A 34 18.37 10.87 -17.57
N THR A 35 18.16 10.46 -18.81
CA THR A 35 17.80 11.36 -19.90
C THR A 35 16.40 11.06 -20.40
N PRO A 36 15.72 12.04 -21.05
CA PRO A 36 14.42 11.80 -21.66
C PRO A 36 14.44 10.66 -22.69
N ALA A 37 15.56 10.50 -23.42
CA ALA A 37 15.72 9.40 -24.36
C ALA A 37 15.82 8.03 -23.66
N ASP A 38 16.38 7.98 -22.44
CA ASP A 38 16.38 6.74 -21.64
C ASP A 38 14.97 6.42 -21.15
N TYR A 39 14.23 7.45 -20.76
CA TYR A 39 12.86 7.34 -20.31
C TYR A 39 11.92 6.84 -21.41
N GLU A 40 12.06 7.35 -22.64
CA GLU A 40 11.30 6.85 -23.80
C GLU A 40 11.60 5.37 -24.05
N ARG A 41 12.88 4.98 -24.10
CA ARG A 41 13.25 3.56 -24.28
C ARG A 41 12.72 2.66 -23.15
N ALA A 42 12.78 3.14 -21.92
CA ALA A 42 12.24 2.42 -20.76
C ALA A 42 10.72 2.26 -20.85
N THR A 43 10.02 3.29 -21.34
CA THR A 43 8.57 3.27 -21.57
C THR A 43 8.21 2.29 -22.69
N ASP A 44 8.95 2.28 -23.80
CA ASP A 44 8.76 1.31 -24.89
C ASP A 44 8.94 -0.14 -24.41
N LEU A 45 9.91 -0.37 -23.52
CA LEU A 45 10.13 -1.67 -22.90
C LEU A 45 9.01 -2.04 -21.93
N LEU A 46 8.51 -1.08 -21.14
CA LEU A 46 7.36 -1.27 -20.25
C LEU A 46 6.14 -1.72 -21.06
N ASP A 47 5.85 -1.07 -22.18
CA ASP A 47 4.75 -1.43 -23.08
C ASP A 47 4.92 -2.84 -23.64
N ALA A 48 6.13 -3.22 -24.07
CA ALA A 48 6.42 -4.57 -24.58
C ALA A 48 6.32 -5.66 -23.50
N LEU A 49 6.57 -5.33 -22.23
CA LEU A 49 6.44 -6.25 -21.09
C LEU A 49 4.99 -6.29 -20.55
N THR A 50 4.13 -5.35 -20.93
CA THR A 50 2.74 -5.27 -20.46
C THR A 50 1.73 -5.46 -21.60
N ASP A 51 2.16 -6.04 -22.72
CA ASP A 51 1.37 -6.31 -23.93
C ASP A 51 0.27 -7.40 -23.75
N GLY A 52 0.16 -7.97 -22.56
CA GLY A 52 -0.84 -8.98 -22.19
C GLY A 52 -0.40 -10.42 -22.39
N ARG A 53 0.84 -10.68 -22.84
CA ARG A 53 1.39 -12.05 -22.90
C ARG A 53 1.82 -12.56 -21.53
N GLU A 54 1.99 -13.88 -21.42
CA GLU A 54 2.61 -14.46 -20.23
C GLU A 54 4.09 -14.08 -20.14
N LEU A 55 4.48 -13.55 -18.99
CA LEU A 55 5.86 -13.22 -18.69
C LEU A 55 6.60 -14.42 -18.10
N SER A 56 7.82 -14.62 -18.57
CA SER A 56 8.76 -15.49 -17.88
C SER A 56 9.14 -14.92 -16.51
N LYS A 57 9.68 -15.76 -15.62
CA LYS A 57 10.14 -15.31 -14.28
C LYS A 57 11.16 -14.17 -14.36
N THR A 58 12.02 -14.19 -15.37
CA THR A 58 13.04 -13.15 -15.57
C THR A 58 12.41 -11.86 -16.07
N GLU A 59 11.46 -11.92 -16.99
CA GLU A 59 10.75 -10.73 -17.50
C GLU A 59 9.89 -10.09 -16.42
N ALA A 60 9.22 -10.88 -15.60
CA ALA A 60 8.47 -10.36 -14.45
C ALA A 60 9.39 -9.62 -13.46
N LYS A 61 10.61 -10.13 -13.23
CA LYS A 61 11.60 -9.43 -12.40
C LYS A 61 12.06 -8.12 -13.05
N ILE A 62 12.34 -8.14 -14.35
CA ILE A 62 12.74 -6.95 -15.11
C ILE A 62 11.64 -5.89 -15.06
N LEU A 63 10.37 -6.28 -15.21
CA LEU A 63 9.24 -5.36 -15.15
C LEU A 63 9.20 -4.60 -13.83
N VAL A 64 9.32 -5.30 -12.69
CA VAL A 64 9.33 -4.68 -11.36
C VAL A 64 10.51 -3.69 -11.22
N GLU A 65 11.72 -4.10 -11.62
CA GLU A 65 12.90 -3.22 -11.55
C GLU A 65 12.74 -1.98 -12.45
N LEU A 66 12.15 -2.15 -13.64
CA LEU A 66 11.92 -1.09 -14.62
C LEU A 66 10.88 -0.08 -14.12
N GLU A 67 9.79 -0.55 -13.53
CA GLU A 67 8.75 0.31 -12.94
C GLU A 67 9.34 1.19 -11.83
N GLU A 68 10.17 0.64 -10.96
CA GLU A 68 10.84 1.39 -9.89
C GLU A 68 11.74 2.51 -10.44
N GLU A 69 12.53 2.21 -11.48
CA GLU A 69 13.45 3.18 -12.10
C GLU A 69 12.69 4.27 -12.88
N ILE A 70 11.62 3.90 -13.59
CA ILE A 70 10.73 4.84 -14.28
C ILE A 70 10.09 5.80 -13.27
N LEU A 71 9.56 5.28 -12.17
CA LEU A 71 8.96 6.08 -11.11
C LEU A 71 9.99 7.00 -10.44
N ALA A 72 11.20 6.52 -10.18
CA ALA A 72 12.28 7.34 -9.66
C ALA A 72 12.63 8.51 -10.60
N TYR A 73 12.73 8.24 -11.90
CA TYR A 73 12.97 9.30 -12.89
C TYR A 73 11.82 10.31 -12.96
N GLN A 74 10.57 9.86 -12.98
CA GLN A 74 9.40 10.75 -13.00
C GLN A 74 9.34 11.63 -11.75
N ARG A 75 9.70 11.09 -10.59
CA ARG A 75 9.73 11.85 -9.33
C ARG A 75 10.80 12.95 -9.34
N ASP A 76 12.02 12.61 -9.76
CA ASP A 76 13.20 13.44 -9.52
C ASP A 76 13.58 14.34 -10.71
N SER A 77 13.04 14.09 -11.91
CA SER A 77 13.43 14.84 -13.11
C SER A 77 12.72 16.18 -13.28
N GLU A 78 13.46 17.12 -13.89
CA GLU A 78 13.01 18.48 -14.18
C GLU A 78 11.77 18.54 -15.08
N GLN A 79 11.62 17.55 -15.97
CA GLN A 79 10.53 17.45 -16.95
C GLN A 79 9.16 17.30 -16.26
N PHE A 80 9.09 16.54 -15.16
CA PHE A 80 7.84 16.25 -14.47
C PHE A 80 7.60 17.14 -13.26
N ARG A 81 8.59 17.94 -12.83
CA ARG A 81 8.51 18.75 -11.61
C ARG A 81 7.25 19.62 -11.50
N GLN A 82 6.84 20.29 -12.58
CA GLN A 82 5.64 21.13 -12.53
C GLN A 82 4.37 20.28 -12.31
N SER A 83 4.26 19.16 -13.01
CA SER A 83 3.14 18.22 -12.84
C SER A 83 3.15 17.59 -11.45
N ASN A 84 4.32 17.19 -10.96
CA ASN A 84 4.48 16.63 -9.61
C ASN A 84 4.05 17.66 -8.55
N ALA A 85 4.49 18.91 -8.67
CA ALA A 85 4.09 19.98 -7.76
C ALA A 85 2.57 20.24 -7.80
N ALA A 86 1.95 20.20 -8.99
CA ALA A 86 0.51 20.35 -9.13
C ALA A 86 -0.24 19.16 -8.49
N PHE A 87 0.24 17.93 -8.71
CA PHE A 87 -0.31 16.73 -8.12
C PHE A 87 -0.22 16.75 -6.59
N GLU A 88 0.96 17.03 -6.04
CA GLU A 88 1.18 17.17 -4.59
C GLU A 88 0.29 18.25 -3.97
N ALA A 89 0.07 19.37 -4.67
CA ALA A 89 -0.82 20.42 -4.21
C ALA A 89 -2.29 19.96 -4.14
N THR A 90 -2.69 18.99 -4.96
CA THR A 90 -4.03 18.39 -4.90
C THR A 90 -4.14 17.25 -3.91
N CYS A 91 -3.06 16.48 -3.66
CA CYS A 91 -3.00 15.37 -2.71
C CYS A 91 -2.95 15.83 -1.25
N THR A 92 -3.97 16.55 -0.82
CA THR A 92 -4.13 17.00 0.56
C THR A 92 -5.10 16.08 1.32
N PRO A 93 -4.94 15.94 2.65
CA PRO A 93 -5.92 15.26 3.50
C PRO A 93 -7.35 15.78 3.33
N VAL A 94 -7.50 17.08 3.07
CA VAL A 94 -8.79 17.71 2.84
C VAL A 94 -9.39 17.27 1.50
N GLN A 95 -8.58 17.21 0.45
CA GLN A 95 -9.03 16.71 -0.85
C GLN A 95 -9.43 15.25 -0.76
N LEU A 96 -8.66 14.42 -0.05
CA LEU A 96 -9.00 13.02 0.20
C LEU A 96 -10.38 12.85 0.85
N ILE A 97 -10.72 13.70 1.83
CA ILE A 97 -12.07 13.69 2.43
C ILE A 97 -13.14 14.06 1.40
N LYS A 98 -12.88 15.05 0.53
CA LYS A 98 -13.82 15.42 -0.55
C LYS A 98 -14.01 14.29 -1.56
N ASP A 99 -12.94 13.59 -1.92
CA ASP A 99 -12.99 12.45 -2.84
C ASP A 99 -13.78 11.28 -2.22
N LEU A 100 -13.61 11.03 -0.92
CA LEU A 100 -14.42 10.05 -0.18
C LEU A 100 -15.89 10.47 -0.12
N MET A 101 -16.18 11.77 0.07
CA MET A 101 -17.54 12.28 0.02
C MET A 101 -18.20 12.05 -1.33
N GLU A 102 -17.50 12.33 -2.41
CA GLU A 102 -18.00 12.13 -3.77
C GLU A 102 -18.20 10.64 -4.07
N THR A 103 -17.18 9.82 -3.81
CA THR A 103 -17.18 8.38 -4.15
C THR A 103 -18.23 7.60 -3.35
N LEU A 104 -18.44 7.96 -2.09
CA LEU A 104 -19.36 7.25 -1.18
C LEU A 104 -20.71 7.97 -0.99
N GLY A 105 -20.92 9.12 -1.62
CA GLY A 105 -22.14 9.91 -1.48
C GLY A 105 -22.34 10.49 -0.07
N LEU A 106 -21.27 10.79 0.66
CA LEU A 106 -21.33 11.31 2.03
C LEU A 106 -21.48 12.84 2.03
N THR A 107 -22.21 13.34 3.01
CA THR A 107 -22.37 14.78 3.25
C THR A 107 -21.50 15.24 4.43
N GLY A 108 -21.36 16.55 4.59
CA GLY A 108 -20.64 17.13 5.74
C GLY A 108 -21.26 16.82 7.11
N SER A 109 -22.43 16.19 7.17
CA SER A 109 -23.04 15.71 8.41
C SER A 109 -22.63 14.27 8.76
N ASP A 110 -22.00 13.56 7.82
CA ASP A 110 -21.67 12.14 7.93
C ASP A 110 -20.24 11.89 8.40
N PHE A 111 -19.61 12.86 9.08
CA PHE A 111 -18.24 12.77 9.63
C PHE A 111 -18.21 13.04 11.14
N PRO A 112 -18.82 12.17 11.97
CA PRO A 112 -18.80 12.31 13.43
C PRO A 112 -17.38 12.28 14.03
N GLU A 113 -16.42 11.71 13.31
CA GLU A 113 -14.99 11.64 13.68
C GLU A 113 -14.35 13.04 13.73
N ILE A 114 -14.86 13.96 12.92
CA ILE A 114 -14.40 15.35 12.84
C ILE A 114 -15.17 16.24 13.81
N GLY A 115 -16.50 16.02 13.92
CA GLY A 115 -17.39 16.72 14.83
C GLY A 115 -18.74 17.07 14.18
N ASP A 116 -19.31 18.19 14.62
CA ASP A 116 -20.55 18.70 14.02
C ASP A 116 -20.34 19.27 12.61
N LYS A 117 -21.44 19.57 11.90
CA LYS A 117 -21.41 20.12 10.54
C LYS A 117 -20.54 21.38 10.41
N THR A 118 -20.48 22.20 11.46
CA THR A 118 -19.66 23.42 11.49
C THR A 118 -18.18 23.08 11.55
N ALA A 119 -17.78 22.13 12.40
CA ALA A 119 -16.41 21.63 12.49
C ALA A 119 -15.97 20.97 11.19
N VAL A 120 -16.83 20.17 10.56
CA VAL A 120 -16.55 19.53 9.26
C VAL A 120 -16.35 20.60 8.18
N SER A 121 -17.24 21.59 8.10
CA SER A 121 -17.08 22.69 7.12
C SER A 121 -15.77 23.45 7.30
N LYS A 122 -15.35 23.74 8.53
CA LYS A 122 -14.07 24.41 8.80
C LYS A 122 -12.86 23.58 8.38
N VAL A 123 -12.93 22.26 8.55
CA VAL A 123 -11.87 21.34 8.08
C VAL A 123 -11.83 21.31 6.56
N LEU A 124 -12.98 21.19 5.90
CA LEU A 124 -13.07 21.12 4.43
C LEU A 124 -12.64 22.42 3.73
N ASN A 125 -12.77 23.56 4.41
CA ASN A 125 -12.30 24.87 3.94
C ASN A 125 -10.82 25.13 4.29
N GLY A 126 -10.20 24.28 5.12
CA GLY A 126 -8.82 24.48 5.60
C GLY A 126 -8.68 25.44 6.80
N ASP A 127 -9.78 26.01 7.30
CA ASP A 127 -9.80 26.88 8.48
C ASP A 127 -9.45 26.14 9.78
N ARG A 128 -9.55 24.80 9.77
CA ARG A 128 -9.21 23.93 10.91
C ARG A 128 -8.37 22.74 10.46
N PRO A 129 -7.19 22.49 11.06
CA PRO A 129 -6.38 21.32 10.74
C PRO A 129 -7.02 20.02 11.26
N ILE A 130 -6.72 18.91 10.58
CA ILE A 130 -7.07 17.57 11.04
C ILE A 130 -6.11 17.17 12.16
N SER A 131 -6.65 16.93 13.36
CA SER A 131 -5.84 16.45 14.49
C SER A 131 -5.50 14.96 14.34
N HIS A 132 -4.45 14.49 15.02
CA HIS A 132 -4.13 13.06 15.07
C HIS A 132 -5.33 12.19 15.49
N LYS A 133 -6.08 12.61 16.52
CA LYS A 133 -7.27 11.88 16.97
C LYS A 133 -8.31 11.72 15.85
N MET A 134 -8.54 12.77 15.06
CA MET A 134 -9.46 12.73 13.92
C MET A 134 -8.91 11.83 12.81
N ALA A 135 -7.62 11.95 12.49
CA ALA A 135 -6.96 11.12 11.48
C ALA A 135 -7.07 9.62 11.79
N TYR A 136 -6.83 9.21 13.04
CA TYR A 136 -6.97 7.81 13.46
C TYR A 136 -8.43 7.33 13.36
N ALA A 137 -9.40 8.14 13.78
CA ALA A 137 -10.81 7.75 13.70
C ALA A 137 -11.31 7.64 12.23
N LEU A 138 -10.86 8.54 11.35
CA LEU A 138 -11.15 8.47 9.91
C LEU A 138 -10.50 7.24 9.28
N ALA A 139 -9.23 6.98 9.59
CA ALA A 139 -8.49 5.80 9.13
C ALA A 139 -9.18 4.49 9.52
N GLU A 140 -9.64 4.39 10.77
CA GLU A 140 -10.37 3.21 11.25
C GLU A 140 -11.67 3.00 10.47
N ARG A 141 -12.44 4.06 10.23
CA ARG A 141 -13.71 3.96 9.49
C ARG A 141 -13.52 3.60 8.02
N PHE A 142 -12.54 4.20 7.35
CA PHE A 142 -12.32 4.00 5.92
C PHE A 142 -11.32 2.88 5.60
N ALA A 143 -10.85 2.14 6.62
CA ALA A 143 -9.83 1.09 6.50
C ALA A 143 -8.58 1.56 5.74
N MET A 144 -8.07 2.74 6.13
CA MET A 144 -6.93 3.41 5.52
C MET A 144 -5.83 3.68 6.54
N GLU A 145 -4.64 4.03 6.07
CA GLU A 145 -3.54 4.46 6.93
C GLU A 145 -3.79 5.86 7.52
N PRO A 146 -3.56 6.09 8.82
CA PRO A 146 -3.73 7.41 9.45
C PRO A 146 -2.90 8.52 8.80
N SER A 147 -1.75 8.18 8.22
CA SER A 147 -0.86 9.13 7.53
C SER A 147 -1.53 9.82 6.34
N ALA A 148 -2.51 9.17 5.69
CA ALA A 148 -3.25 9.75 4.56
C ALA A 148 -4.08 10.99 4.96
N PHE A 149 -4.45 11.10 6.24
CA PHE A 149 -5.22 12.22 6.78
C PHE A 149 -4.36 13.28 7.47
N LEU A 150 -3.03 13.14 7.45
CA LEU A 150 -2.10 14.07 8.06
C LEU A 150 -1.38 14.89 6.99
N THR A 151 -1.23 16.19 7.22
CA THR A 151 -0.44 17.04 6.33
C THR A 151 1.06 16.77 6.54
N ALA A 152 1.84 16.62 5.48
CA ALA A 152 3.29 16.39 5.54
C ALA A 152 4.09 17.52 6.25
N THR A 153 3.45 18.64 6.59
CA THR A 153 4.03 19.73 7.38
C THR A 153 3.94 19.49 8.89
N SER A 154 4.53 18.40 9.37
CA SER A 154 4.97 18.28 10.78
C SER A 154 6.13 17.30 10.95
N ALA A 155 6.93 17.05 9.91
CA ALA A 155 8.20 16.33 10.05
C ALA A 155 9.37 17.27 10.46
N LYS A 156 9.20 18.60 10.36
CA LYS A 156 10.24 19.59 10.71
C LYS A 156 10.38 19.85 12.22
N VAL A 157 9.48 19.33 13.06
CA VAL A 157 9.58 19.45 14.53
C VAL A 157 10.28 18.25 15.17
N ALA A 158 10.39 17.11 14.47
CA ALA A 158 11.05 15.90 14.99
C ALA A 158 12.59 15.99 15.01
N ALA A 159 13.19 16.93 14.28
CA ALA A 159 14.65 17.13 14.24
C ALA A 159 15.20 18.02 15.37
N HIS A 160 14.41 18.33 16.40
CA HIS A 160 14.84 19.17 17.53
C HIS A 160 14.54 18.60 18.92
N ILE A 161 14.19 17.31 19.03
CA ILE A 161 14.17 16.63 20.33
C ILE A 161 15.54 15.99 20.55
N GLU A 162 16.45 16.84 21.01
CA GLU A 162 17.51 16.58 21.99
C GLU A 162 17.89 15.11 22.24
N THR A 163 19.03 14.71 21.69
CA THR A 163 19.78 13.54 22.12
C THR A 163 20.27 13.75 23.55
N VAL A 164 19.56 13.22 24.54
CA VAL A 164 20.11 12.92 25.86
C VAL A 164 20.52 11.44 25.86
N PRO A 165 21.81 11.08 25.92
CA PRO A 165 22.20 9.70 26.12
C PRO A 165 21.88 9.30 27.57
N LEU A 166 20.95 8.36 27.73
CA LEU A 166 20.67 7.76 29.03
C LEU A 166 21.78 6.76 29.37
N SER A 167 22.75 7.23 30.14
CA SER A 167 23.56 6.40 31.04
C SER A 167 22.64 5.76 32.07
N VAL A 168 22.76 4.43 32.29
CA VAL A 168 23.03 3.82 33.60
C VAL A 168 22.86 2.27 33.57
N SER A 169 23.94 1.65 34.06
CA SER A 169 24.19 0.34 34.69
C SER A 169 23.23 -0.86 34.60
N ALA A 170 23.88 -2.01 34.39
CA ALA A 170 23.42 -3.39 34.55
C ALA A 170 22.76 -3.74 35.90
N SER A 171 21.74 -4.59 35.85
CA SER A 171 21.52 -5.81 36.67
C SER A 171 20.03 -6.13 36.76
N GLY A 172 19.64 -7.37 36.48
CA GLY A 172 18.27 -7.84 36.69
C GLY A 172 17.93 -9.07 35.85
N HIS A 173 18.14 -10.25 36.43
CA HIS A 173 17.78 -11.53 35.88
C HIS A 173 16.26 -11.64 35.63
N TYR A 174 15.85 -12.06 34.42
CA TYR A 174 14.52 -12.62 34.20
C TYR A 174 14.64 -14.10 33.84
N ALA A 175 14.10 -14.93 34.74
CA ALA A 175 13.96 -16.37 34.56
C ALA A 175 12.78 -16.68 33.66
N LEU A 176 13.00 -17.53 32.66
CA LEU A 176 11.97 -18.11 31.79
C LEU A 176 11.19 -19.18 32.57
N HIS A 177 9.87 -19.01 32.67
CA HIS A 177 8.97 -20.01 33.23
C HIS A 177 8.30 -20.76 32.07
N GLU A 178 8.81 -21.95 31.75
CA GLU A 178 8.13 -22.92 30.88
C GLU A 178 6.93 -23.51 31.63
N GLY A 179 5.73 -23.30 31.09
CA GLY A 179 4.49 -23.94 31.55
C GLY A 179 3.98 -24.90 30.47
N SER A 180 4.08 -26.19 30.77
CA SER A 180 3.54 -27.32 30.01
C SER A 180 2.02 -27.19 29.78
N LEU A 181 1.57 -27.36 28.54
CA LEU A 181 0.17 -27.60 28.20
C LEU A 181 0.05 -29.00 27.58
N THR A 182 -0.61 -29.85 28.34
CA THR A 182 -0.99 -31.23 28.04
C THR A 182 -1.96 -31.30 26.86
N ALA A 183 -1.67 -32.24 25.96
CA ALA A 183 -2.53 -32.63 24.85
C ALA A 183 -3.78 -33.38 25.37
N TYR A 184 -4.94 -33.10 24.76
CA TYR A 184 -6.07 -34.02 24.70
C TYR A 184 -6.60 -34.06 23.26
N SER A 185 -6.73 -35.28 22.75
CA SER A 185 -7.17 -35.63 21.41
C SER A 185 -8.70 -35.70 21.27
N VAL A 186 -9.16 -35.24 20.11
CA VAL A 186 -10.22 -35.73 19.20
C VAL A 186 -11.28 -36.70 19.75
N GLU A 187 -12.55 -36.35 19.52
CA GLU A 187 -13.63 -37.27 19.15
C GLU A 187 -14.45 -36.61 18.02
N GLU A 188 -14.55 -37.28 16.87
CA GLU A 188 -15.44 -36.93 15.76
C GLU A 188 -16.83 -37.55 15.97
N ALA A 189 -17.90 -36.82 15.66
CA ALA A 189 -19.17 -37.41 15.26
C ALA A 189 -19.91 -36.47 14.30
N GLY A 190 -20.12 -36.94 13.08
CA GLY A 190 -20.94 -36.27 12.07
C GLY A 190 -22.35 -36.83 11.96
N VAL A 191 -23.13 -36.13 11.13
CA VAL A 191 -24.37 -36.52 10.41
C VAL A 191 -25.72 -36.04 10.99
N GLY A 192 -26.45 -35.29 10.14
CA GLY A 192 -27.92 -35.13 10.12
C GLY A 192 -28.44 -33.98 10.98
N GLU A 193 -29.40 -33.12 10.60
CA GLU A 193 -30.41 -33.11 9.54
C GLU A 193 -30.88 -31.66 9.35
N TYR A 194 -31.29 -31.32 8.14
CA TYR A 194 -32.01 -30.09 7.81
C TYR A 194 -33.49 -30.25 8.19
N ASN A 195 -34.08 -29.24 8.83
CA ASN A 195 -35.53 -29.07 8.86
C ASN A 195 -35.90 -27.59 8.72
N VAL A 196 -36.56 -27.31 7.59
CA VAL A 196 -37.42 -26.14 7.36
C VAL A 196 -38.69 -26.34 8.19
N VAL A 197 -39.22 -25.29 8.86
CA VAL A 197 -40.65 -24.92 8.90
C VAL A 197 -40.94 -23.78 9.90
N THR A 198 -41.38 -22.67 9.31
CA THR A 198 -42.39 -21.68 9.72
C THR A 198 -42.22 -20.80 10.97
N SER A 199 -42.15 -19.49 10.72
CA SER A 199 -42.60 -18.47 11.67
C SER A 199 -44.05 -18.11 11.38
N LYS A 200 -44.93 -18.39 12.34
CA LYS A 200 -46.31 -17.89 12.41
C LYS A 200 -46.30 -16.36 12.53
N GLY A 201 -47.22 -15.72 11.81
CA GLY A 201 -47.35 -14.27 11.75
C GLY A 201 -47.98 -13.60 12.97
N HIS A 202 -47.85 -12.28 13.01
CA HIS A 202 -48.88 -11.41 13.56
C HIS A 202 -49.10 -10.21 12.62
N ARG A 203 -50.38 -9.95 12.36
CA ARG A 203 -50.94 -8.98 11.41
C ARG A 203 -51.45 -7.76 12.19
N LYS A 204 -51.35 -6.56 11.59
CA LYS A 204 -52.26 -5.38 11.69
C LYS A 204 -51.70 -4.28 10.78
N THR A 205 -52.24 -4.01 9.58
CA THR A 205 -53.33 -3.04 9.24
C THR A 205 -53.12 -1.65 9.85
N ALA A 206 -53.25 -0.49 9.21
CA ALA A 206 -53.57 -0.02 7.85
C ALA A 206 -53.48 1.53 7.90
N LYS A 207 -53.15 2.23 6.80
CA LYS A 207 -53.92 3.36 6.21
C LYS A 207 -53.10 4.18 5.21
N GLU A 208 -53.59 4.19 3.97
CA GLU A 208 -53.43 5.27 2.98
C GLU A 208 -54.01 6.60 3.50
N PRO A 209 -53.62 7.70 2.85
CA PRO A 209 -54.65 8.61 2.37
C PRO A 209 -54.45 8.97 0.90
N ASP A 210 -55.46 8.63 0.10
CA ASP A 210 -55.85 9.34 -1.11
C ASP A 210 -56.51 10.68 -0.71
N LYS A 211 -56.12 11.77 -1.38
CA LYS A 211 -57.00 12.87 -1.81
C LYS A 211 -56.31 13.68 -2.91
N GLY A 212 -56.89 13.66 -4.11
CA GLY A 212 -56.82 14.78 -5.07
C GLY A 212 -56.63 14.36 -6.52
#